data_AF-A0A7U3VRZ7-F1
#
_entry.id   AF-A0A7U3VRZ7-F1
#
_cell.length_a   1.000
_cell.length_b   1.000
_cell.length_c   1.000
_cell.angle_alpha   90.00
_cell.angle_beta   90.00
_cell.angle_gamma   90.00
#
_symmetry.space_group_name_H-M   'P 1'
#
loop_
_entity.id
_entity.type
_entity.pdbx_description
1 polymer ?
#
loop_
_entity_poly.entity_id
_entity_poly.type
_entity_poly.pdbx_seq_one_letter_code
_entity_poly.pdbx_strand_id
1 'polypeptide(L)'
;MVFATICLFFLAAVVGVHRLGIWGGVIRWVAAAADVLLVSLAVARRLTATRNSSHPTAVAALSGDSVSEIQRLAATRRLTVEQARLLALSIVKPDAVRDRVVESYETDHRTLHRKVTTDFRIDSRQYAGRSRRKRQYLALCVSAKGDMHDGFRVHAADGLALTTESHRDCLALVASMVRVLVLNAYRGHGLDVDDDLPPDAQDVERRALDLIINPGAREAPGVLTRQECEVVQQLGDLIPGNNQAKLAATLVEALISQYVVITSVPVPRDGVVSITYEQTVILSEDRSARASGGSGLKMILRRALGARPIVVKVRVDNAWTCRSFHLDVTGPEGFYLGRQAMEPDAAVWFAEHGGDTIERPDPYYRFRRRLGQRYAHFYARDFPEPKPGEKHPQLGFHFYEAPPGSDFRASLAAVCTVLLVWLTGLAVSNDALSAGASLGSDVPALLLALPAIAAGRLGGGLGLQGRSARSLSAVLSMIATFLISVAATTFFILRNAGNRLPRLNGALPQHLSVLGVDRAAWAVLIVLAAGNALAICYRWIVRTRIYDFLASRPPSGVEQG
;
A
#
# COMPACT_ATOMS: atom_id res chain seq x y z
N MET A 1 -21.05 0.03 16.38
CA MET A 1 -22.29 0.83 16.24
C MET A 1 -23.02 0.56 14.93
N VAL A 2 -22.63 1.09 13.75
CA VAL A 2 -23.47 0.97 12.52
C VAL A 2 -23.90 -0.46 12.17
N PHE A 3 -23.00 -1.45 12.24
CA PHE A 3 -23.37 -2.86 12.01
C PHE A 3 -24.30 -3.42 13.09
N ALA A 4 -24.07 -3.08 14.36
CA ALA A 4 -24.98 -3.43 15.45
C ALA A 4 -26.34 -2.75 15.28
N THR A 5 -26.39 -1.51 14.76
CA THR A 5 -27.63 -0.81 14.42
C THR A 5 -28.35 -1.47 13.24
N ILE A 6 -27.64 -1.89 12.19
CA ILE A 6 -28.21 -2.63 11.05
C ILE A 6 -28.69 -4.02 11.49
N CYS A 7 -27.94 -4.73 12.34
CA CYS A 7 -28.34 -6.03 12.87
C CYS A 7 -29.49 -5.93 13.86
N LEU A 8 -29.49 -4.96 14.79
CA LEU A 8 -30.66 -4.68 15.63
C LEU A 8 -31.85 -4.26 14.77
N PHE A 9 -31.62 -3.53 13.69
CA PHE A 9 -32.66 -3.10 12.76
C PHE A 9 -33.26 -4.29 11.99
N PHE A 10 -32.45 -5.18 11.45
CA PHE A 10 -32.92 -6.43 10.83
C PHE A 10 -33.59 -7.34 11.85
N LEU A 11 -33.05 -7.43 13.07
CA LEU A 11 -33.65 -8.23 14.14
C LEU A 11 -34.99 -7.65 14.58
N ALA A 12 -35.11 -6.33 14.73
CA ALA A 12 -36.36 -5.65 15.06
C ALA A 12 -37.38 -5.75 13.91
N ALA A 13 -36.92 -5.68 12.65
CA ALA A 13 -37.76 -5.92 11.48
C ALA A 13 -38.25 -7.37 11.43
N VAL A 14 -37.38 -8.35 11.69
CA VAL A 14 -37.73 -9.79 11.74
C VAL A 14 -38.67 -10.09 12.91
N VAL A 15 -38.42 -9.54 14.10
CA VAL A 15 -39.28 -9.70 15.29
C VAL A 15 -40.63 -8.98 15.08
N GLY A 16 -40.64 -7.81 14.45
CA GLY A 16 -41.85 -7.10 14.04
C GLY A 16 -42.66 -7.88 13.02
N VAL A 17 -42.02 -8.43 11.99
CA VAL A 17 -42.65 -9.30 10.98
C VAL A 17 -43.18 -10.59 11.60
N HIS A 18 -42.46 -11.19 12.57
CA HIS A 18 -42.87 -12.39 13.29
C HIS A 18 -44.16 -12.14 14.08
N ARG A 19 -44.27 -10.99 14.78
CA ARG A 19 -45.51 -10.62 15.49
C ARG A 19 -46.67 -10.27 14.55
N LEU A 20 -46.36 -9.89 13.31
CA LEU A 20 -47.35 -9.50 12.31
C LEU A 20 -47.70 -10.63 11.31
N GLY A 21 -47.24 -11.87 11.49
CA GLY A 21 -47.67 -13.06 10.73
C GLY A 21 -47.74 -12.92 9.19
N ILE A 22 -46.80 -12.19 8.57
CA ILE A 22 -46.74 -11.92 7.11
C ILE A 22 -45.82 -12.94 6.40
N TRP A 23 -45.76 -14.17 6.92
CA TRP A 23 -44.71 -15.14 6.60
C TRP A 23 -44.64 -15.48 5.10
N GLY A 24 -45.76 -15.68 4.39
CA GLY A 24 -45.72 -16.15 3.00
C GLY A 24 -45.00 -15.21 2.02
N GLY A 25 -45.21 -13.89 2.13
CA GLY A 25 -44.57 -12.90 1.26
C GLY A 25 -43.14 -12.57 1.69
N VAL A 26 -42.92 -12.42 3.00
CA VAL A 26 -41.59 -12.09 3.52
C VAL A 26 -40.62 -13.26 3.37
N ILE A 27 -41.07 -14.51 3.54
CA ILE A 27 -40.22 -15.70 3.27
C ILE A 27 -39.76 -15.69 1.82
N ARG A 28 -40.61 -15.37 0.83
CA ARG A 28 -40.22 -15.35 -0.58
C ARG A 28 -39.17 -14.28 -0.89
N TRP A 29 -39.33 -13.08 -0.33
CA TRP A 29 -38.33 -12.00 -0.50
C TRP A 29 -37.03 -12.27 0.25
N VAL A 30 -37.10 -12.83 1.45
CA VAL A 30 -35.92 -13.24 2.23
C VAL A 30 -35.20 -14.41 1.56
N ALA A 31 -35.94 -15.37 0.99
CA ALA A 31 -35.37 -16.48 0.21
C ALA A 31 -34.69 -15.96 -1.07
N ALA A 32 -35.34 -15.08 -1.84
CA ALA A 32 -34.72 -14.48 -3.03
C ALA A 32 -33.47 -13.66 -2.67
N ALA A 33 -33.49 -12.89 -1.58
CA ALA A 33 -32.32 -12.18 -1.09
C ALA A 33 -31.21 -13.13 -0.59
N ALA A 34 -31.59 -14.24 0.06
CA ALA A 34 -30.67 -15.28 0.49
C ALA A 34 -30.05 -16.02 -0.72
N ASP A 35 -30.81 -16.29 -1.77
CA ASP A 35 -30.32 -16.91 -3.01
C ASP A 35 -29.32 -16.00 -3.72
N VAL A 36 -29.64 -14.70 -3.88
CA VAL A 36 -28.69 -13.73 -4.44
C VAL A 36 -27.42 -13.65 -3.60
N LEU A 37 -27.54 -13.67 -2.26
CA LEU A 37 -26.40 -13.68 -1.36
C LEU A 37 -25.58 -14.98 -1.47
N LEU A 38 -26.23 -16.14 -1.55
CA LEU A 38 -25.59 -17.44 -1.70
C LEU A 38 -24.86 -17.57 -3.04
N VAL A 39 -25.47 -17.14 -4.14
CA VAL A 39 -24.83 -17.08 -5.47
C VAL A 39 -23.63 -16.13 -5.43
N SER A 40 -23.78 -14.95 -4.81
CA SER A 40 -22.68 -14.00 -4.66
C SER A 40 -21.52 -14.57 -3.82
N LEU A 41 -21.83 -15.29 -2.74
CA LEU A 41 -20.85 -15.98 -1.90
C LEU A 41 -20.18 -17.15 -2.63
N ALA A 42 -20.91 -17.91 -3.45
CA ALA A 42 -20.37 -19.01 -4.25
C ALA A 42 -19.41 -18.50 -5.33
N VAL A 43 -19.79 -17.42 -6.04
CA VAL A 43 -18.91 -16.72 -6.99
C VAL A 43 -17.68 -16.19 -6.28
N ALA A 44 -17.84 -15.54 -5.12
CA ALA A 44 -16.71 -15.04 -4.33
C ALA A 44 -15.76 -16.18 -3.89
N ARG A 45 -16.30 -17.34 -3.45
CA ARG A 45 -15.51 -18.53 -3.10
C ARG A 45 -14.74 -19.07 -4.29
N ARG A 46 -15.39 -19.19 -5.46
CA ARG A 46 -14.74 -19.68 -6.70
C ARG A 46 -13.59 -18.76 -7.13
N LEU A 47 -13.81 -17.45 -7.08
CA LEU A 47 -12.78 -16.45 -7.36
C LEU A 47 -11.61 -16.49 -6.36
N THR A 48 -11.87 -16.81 -5.08
CA THR A 48 -10.80 -17.03 -4.10
C THR A 48 -10.02 -18.33 -4.31
N ALA A 49 -10.66 -19.40 -4.81
CA ALA A 49 -9.99 -20.67 -5.08
C ALA A 49 -8.98 -20.54 -6.23
N THR A 50 -9.36 -19.85 -7.32
CA THR A 50 -8.45 -19.53 -8.44
C THR A 50 -7.30 -18.59 -8.06
N ARG A 51 -7.40 -17.86 -6.94
CA ARG A 51 -6.33 -16.98 -6.46
C ARG A 51 -5.17 -17.75 -5.80
N ASN A 52 -5.40 -18.97 -5.35
CA ASN A 52 -4.39 -19.79 -4.68
C ASN A 52 -3.54 -20.63 -5.66
N SER A 53 -3.86 -20.61 -6.97
CA SER A 53 -3.08 -21.28 -8.01
C SER A 53 -1.97 -20.39 -8.57
N SER A 54 -1.36 -19.53 -7.75
CA SER A 54 -0.14 -18.83 -8.15
C SER A 54 0.94 -19.88 -8.39
N HIS A 55 1.44 -19.96 -9.62
CA HIS A 55 2.55 -20.85 -9.96
C HIS A 55 3.70 -20.62 -8.98
N PRO A 56 4.27 -21.67 -8.36
CA PRO A 56 5.50 -21.50 -7.63
C PRO A 56 6.55 -20.95 -8.60
N THR A 57 7.07 -19.76 -8.32
CA THR A 57 8.22 -19.19 -9.01
C THR A 57 9.45 -19.98 -8.57
N ALA A 58 9.58 -21.21 -9.07
CA ALA A 58 10.83 -21.94 -8.97
C ALA A 58 11.84 -21.18 -9.83
N VAL A 59 12.78 -20.49 -9.19
CA VAL A 59 13.95 -19.94 -9.88
C VAL A 59 14.76 -21.14 -10.33
N ALA A 60 14.86 -21.36 -11.64
CA ALA A 60 15.66 -22.45 -12.18
C ALA A 60 17.12 -22.26 -11.72
N ALA A 61 17.66 -23.26 -11.02
CA ALA A 61 19.08 -23.28 -10.67
C ALA A 61 19.92 -23.30 -11.96
N LEU A 62 21.04 -22.57 -11.97
CA LEU A 62 21.98 -22.62 -13.08
C LEU A 62 22.85 -23.87 -12.94
N SER A 63 23.28 -24.44 -14.06
CA SER A 63 24.17 -25.62 -14.04
C SER A 63 25.53 -25.26 -13.41
N GLY A 64 26.23 -26.24 -12.85
CA GLY A 64 27.59 -26.04 -12.31
C GLY A 64 28.60 -25.50 -13.33
N ASP A 65 28.39 -25.78 -14.62
CA ASP A 65 29.19 -25.21 -15.71
C ASP A 65 29.09 -23.68 -15.78
N SER A 66 27.94 -23.11 -15.38
CA SER A 66 27.70 -21.67 -15.36
C SER A 66 28.59 -20.96 -14.33
N VAL A 67 28.88 -21.60 -13.18
CA VAL A 67 29.76 -21.03 -12.14
C VAL A 67 31.19 -20.92 -12.67
N SER A 68 31.69 -21.99 -13.30
CA SER A 68 33.02 -22.02 -13.90
C SER A 68 33.14 -20.99 -15.04
N GLU A 69 32.10 -20.84 -15.84
CA GLU A 69 32.04 -19.81 -16.89
C GLU A 69 32.07 -18.38 -16.31
N ILE A 70 31.30 -18.11 -15.25
CA ILE A 70 31.28 -16.81 -14.56
C ILE A 70 32.65 -16.49 -13.95
N GLN A 71 33.31 -17.47 -13.33
CA GLN A 71 34.67 -17.30 -12.79
C GLN A 71 35.68 -17.00 -13.90
N ARG A 72 35.58 -17.67 -15.06
CA ARG A 72 36.39 -17.35 -16.24
C ARG A 72 36.13 -15.93 -16.75
N LEU A 73 34.88 -15.50 -16.78
CA LEU A 73 34.52 -14.12 -17.17
C LEU A 73 35.08 -13.09 -16.17
N ALA A 74 35.07 -13.40 -14.88
CA ALA A 74 35.65 -12.54 -13.85
C ALA A 74 37.15 -12.27 -14.08
N ALA A 75 37.91 -13.28 -14.49
CA ALA A 75 39.33 -13.13 -14.82
C ALA A 75 39.57 -12.19 -16.01
N THR A 76 38.61 -12.11 -16.95
CA THR A 76 38.69 -11.23 -18.13
C THR A 76 38.19 -9.80 -17.87
N ARG A 77 37.15 -9.63 -17.04
CA ARG A 77 36.59 -8.32 -16.69
C ARG A 77 37.25 -7.78 -15.44
N ARG A 78 38.41 -7.16 -15.60
CA ARG A 78 39.18 -6.62 -14.46
C ARG A 78 38.57 -5.32 -13.93
N LEU A 79 37.95 -5.40 -12.75
CA LEU A 79 37.73 -4.22 -11.91
C LEU A 79 39.08 -3.79 -11.33
N THR A 80 39.31 -2.48 -11.20
CA THR A 80 40.42 -2.03 -10.34
C THR A 80 40.07 -2.28 -8.87
N VAL A 81 41.07 -2.27 -7.99
CA VAL A 81 40.86 -2.43 -6.54
C VAL A 81 39.89 -1.38 -6.01
N GLU A 82 40.01 -0.14 -6.48
CA GLU A 82 39.15 0.98 -6.10
C GLU A 82 37.72 0.78 -6.59
N GLN A 83 37.54 0.31 -7.84
CA GLN A 83 36.23 -0.01 -8.40
C GLN A 83 35.55 -1.14 -7.64
N ALA A 84 36.27 -2.23 -7.37
CA ALA A 84 35.78 -3.36 -6.60
C ALA A 84 35.39 -2.94 -5.18
N ARG A 85 36.23 -2.13 -4.51
CA ARG A 85 35.94 -1.62 -3.18
C ARG A 85 34.75 -0.67 -3.16
N LEU A 86 34.65 0.27 -4.10
CA LEU A 86 33.53 1.20 -4.20
C LEU A 86 32.21 0.44 -4.42
N LEU A 87 32.20 -0.51 -5.34
CA LEU A 87 31.03 -1.34 -5.63
C LEU A 87 30.65 -2.19 -4.41
N ALA A 88 31.61 -2.83 -3.75
CA ALA A 88 31.38 -3.63 -2.54
C ALA A 88 30.79 -2.78 -1.40
N LEU A 89 31.34 -1.59 -1.17
CA LEU A 89 30.81 -0.64 -0.19
C LEU A 89 29.39 -0.19 -0.56
N SER A 90 29.09 0.04 -1.84
CA SER A 90 27.74 0.41 -2.27
C SER A 90 26.68 -0.68 -2.02
N ILE A 91 27.10 -1.93 -1.77
CA ILE A 91 26.24 -3.07 -1.44
C ILE A 91 26.19 -3.27 0.09
N VAL A 92 27.36 -3.39 0.73
CA VAL A 92 27.48 -3.79 2.13
C VAL A 92 27.30 -2.63 3.11
N LYS A 93 27.78 -1.44 2.75
CA LYS A 93 27.72 -0.24 3.60
C LYS A 93 27.31 0.99 2.76
N PRO A 94 26.07 1.02 2.26
CA PRO A 94 25.70 2.00 1.24
C PRO A 94 25.71 3.45 1.76
N ASP A 95 25.51 3.68 3.06
CA ASP A 95 25.59 4.99 3.74
C ASP A 95 26.98 5.64 3.62
N ALA A 96 28.02 4.83 3.40
CA ALA A 96 29.37 5.33 3.15
C ALA A 96 29.52 5.99 1.77
N VAL A 97 28.64 5.65 0.82
CA VAL A 97 28.71 6.11 -0.58
C VAL A 97 27.51 6.98 -0.97
N ARG A 98 26.34 6.73 -0.39
CA ARG A 98 25.08 7.43 -0.66
C ARG A 98 24.91 8.59 0.30
N ASP A 99 24.96 9.80 -0.23
CA ASP A 99 24.79 11.02 0.54
C ASP A 99 23.30 11.29 0.78
N ARG A 100 22.49 11.21 -0.28
CA ARG A 100 21.07 11.51 -0.24
C ARG A 100 20.26 10.52 -1.04
N VAL A 101 19.11 10.12 -0.51
CA VAL A 101 18.08 9.37 -1.24
C VAL A 101 16.77 10.12 -1.16
N VAL A 102 16.14 10.33 -2.31
CA VAL A 102 14.80 10.91 -2.45
C VAL A 102 13.90 9.88 -3.09
N GLU A 103 12.92 9.40 -2.35
CA GLU A 103 11.88 8.52 -2.85
C GLU A 103 10.59 9.31 -3.08
N SER A 104 9.93 9.04 -4.19
CA SER A 104 8.60 9.55 -4.49
C SER A 104 7.70 8.41 -4.92
N TYR A 105 6.49 8.38 -4.37
CA TYR A 105 5.46 7.42 -4.70
C TYR A 105 4.24 8.16 -5.21
N GLU A 106 3.81 7.82 -6.41
CA GLU A 106 2.53 8.26 -6.96
C GLU A 106 1.56 7.10 -6.95
N THR A 107 0.38 7.33 -6.37
CA THR A 107 -0.64 6.28 -6.21
C THR A 107 -1.42 6.11 -7.51
N ASP A 108 -1.41 4.90 -8.05
CA ASP A 108 -2.21 4.52 -9.22
C ASP A 108 -3.06 3.29 -8.90
N HIS A 109 -4.31 3.50 -8.49
CA HIS A 109 -5.28 2.44 -8.15
C HIS A 109 -4.76 1.34 -7.19
N ARG A 110 -4.10 0.30 -7.71
CA ARG A 110 -3.53 -0.85 -7.00
C ARG A 110 -2.00 -0.88 -7.02
N THR A 111 -1.39 -0.06 -7.85
CA THR A 111 0.06 0.09 -8.02
C THR A 111 0.51 1.43 -7.45
N LEU A 112 1.79 1.50 -7.13
CA LEU A 112 2.50 2.73 -6.84
C LEU A 112 3.56 2.90 -7.92
N HIS A 113 3.60 4.04 -8.57
CA HIS A 113 4.76 4.42 -9.34
C HIS A 113 5.83 4.95 -8.37
N ARG A 114 6.88 4.17 -8.15
CA ARG A 114 7.99 4.52 -7.26
C ARG A 114 9.13 5.08 -8.10
N LYS A 115 9.58 6.29 -7.76
CA LYS A 115 10.76 6.92 -8.32
C LYS A 115 11.75 7.22 -7.20
N VAL A 116 12.97 6.71 -7.33
CA VAL A 116 14.04 6.85 -6.34
C VAL A 116 15.20 7.57 -7.00
N THR A 117 15.66 8.66 -6.39
CA THR A 117 16.87 9.38 -6.80
C THR A 117 17.91 9.25 -5.71
N THR A 118 19.09 8.75 -6.07
CA THR A 118 20.21 8.53 -5.16
C THR A 118 21.39 9.38 -5.60
N ASP A 119 21.87 10.21 -4.68
CA ASP A 119 23.09 11.00 -4.85
C ASP A 119 24.25 10.24 -4.21
N PHE A 120 25.19 9.80 -5.04
CA PHE A 120 26.42 9.13 -4.64
C PHE A 120 27.57 10.13 -4.56
N ARG A 121 28.38 10.04 -3.52
CA ARG A 121 29.60 10.83 -3.38
C ARG A 121 30.82 9.92 -3.53
N ILE A 122 31.57 10.14 -4.60
CA ILE A 122 32.77 9.39 -4.96
C ILE A 122 33.97 10.33 -4.80
N ASP A 123 34.99 9.92 -4.06
CA ASP A 123 36.20 10.73 -3.88
C ASP A 123 37.00 10.85 -5.18
N SER A 124 36.79 11.94 -5.93
CA SER A 124 37.40 12.16 -7.23
C SER A 124 38.93 12.21 -7.20
N ARG A 125 39.56 12.45 -6.03
CA ARG A 125 41.02 12.42 -5.86
C ARG A 125 41.58 11.02 -6.05
N GLN A 126 40.86 9.99 -5.60
CA GLN A 126 41.25 8.58 -5.79
C GLN A 126 41.21 8.17 -7.27
N TYR A 127 40.50 8.92 -8.12
CA TYR A 127 40.29 8.60 -9.53
C TYR A 127 40.93 9.58 -10.52
N ALA A 128 41.62 10.61 -10.03
CA ALA A 128 42.21 11.67 -10.86
C ALA A 128 43.42 11.23 -11.71
N GLY A 129 44.00 10.06 -11.42
CA GLY A 129 45.36 9.70 -11.85
C GLY A 129 45.56 9.22 -13.28
N ARG A 130 44.72 8.35 -13.87
CA ARG A 130 45.12 7.65 -15.13
C ARG A 130 44.03 7.33 -16.15
N SER A 131 42.76 7.63 -15.91
CA SER A 131 41.75 7.63 -16.98
C SER A 131 40.49 8.35 -16.55
N ARG A 132 40.42 9.64 -16.85
CA ARG A 132 39.25 10.52 -16.64
C ARG A 132 37.97 10.08 -17.38
N ARG A 133 38.00 8.95 -18.09
CA ARG A 133 36.85 8.37 -18.82
C ARG A 133 36.44 6.99 -18.32
N LYS A 134 37.05 6.44 -17.27
CA LYS A 134 36.63 5.13 -16.74
C LYS A 134 35.26 5.26 -16.07
N ARG A 135 34.29 4.50 -16.59
CA ARG A 135 33.00 4.28 -15.95
C ARG A 135 33.20 3.65 -14.57
N GLN A 136 32.43 4.09 -13.60
CA GLN A 136 32.33 3.46 -12.29
C GLN A 136 31.07 2.60 -12.24
N TYR A 137 31.12 1.53 -11.45
CA TYR A 137 29.99 0.65 -11.21
C TYR A 137 29.41 0.97 -9.84
N LEU A 138 28.10 1.18 -9.79
CA LEU A 138 27.38 1.49 -8.55
C LEU A 138 26.18 0.57 -8.40
N ALA A 139 25.94 0.09 -7.18
CA ALA A 139 24.73 -0.65 -6.84
C ALA A 139 23.56 0.31 -6.61
N LEU A 140 22.54 0.20 -7.46
CA LEU A 140 21.33 1.02 -7.41
C LEU A 140 20.35 0.53 -6.35
N CYS A 141 20.05 -0.76 -6.39
CA CYS A 141 19.21 -1.44 -5.42
C CYS A 141 19.75 -2.83 -5.12
N VAL A 142 19.54 -3.23 -3.87
CA VAL A 142 19.81 -4.58 -3.37
C VAL A 142 18.46 -5.12 -2.93
N SER A 143 18.04 -6.25 -3.49
CA SER A 143 16.68 -6.79 -3.30
C SER A 143 16.74 -8.27 -3.00
N ALA A 144 15.74 -8.81 -2.31
CA ALA A 144 15.75 -10.22 -1.96
C ALA A 144 15.63 -11.07 -3.23
N LYS A 145 16.33 -12.21 -3.30
CA LYS A 145 16.17 -13.11 -4.44
C LYS A 145 14.72 -13.59 -4.55
N GLY A 146 14.17 -13.48 -5.76
CA GLY A 146 12.75 -13.76 -6.03
C GLY A 146 11.86 -12.51 -6.09
N ASP A 147 12.34 -11.35 -5.60
CA ASP A 147 11.65 -10.08 -5.83
C ASP A 147 11.72 -9.71 -7.31
N MET A 148 10.60 -9.25 -7.87
CA MET A 148 10.50 -8.81 -9.27
C MET A 148 10.36 -7.29 -9.33
N HIS A 149 11.15 -6.65 -10.19
CA HIS A 149 11.06 -5.21 -10.45
C HIS A 149 10.26 -4.96 -11.74
N ASP A 150 9.00 -4.56 -11.60
CA ASP A 150 8.15 -4.23 -12.74
C ASP A 150 8.45 -2.84 -13.29
N GLY A 151 8.59 -2.72 -14.61
CA GLY A 151 8.79 -1.43 -15.28
C GLY A 151 10.07 -0.71 -14.86
N PHE A 152 11.12 -1.45 -14.48
CA PHE A 152 12.37 -0.88 -13.99
C PHE A 152 13.08 -0.04 -15.07
N ARG A 153 13.33 1.24 -14.78
CA ARG A 153 14.04 2.17 -15.66
C ARG A 153 15.06 2.95 -14.87
N VAL A 154 16.20 3.27 -15.48
CA VAL A 154 17.28 4.03 -14.84
C VAL A 154 17.65 5.22 -15.70
N HIS A 155 17.83 6.36 -15.06
CA HIS A 155 18.14 7.65 -15.66
C HIS A 155 19.30 8.30 -14.92
N ALA A 156 20.18 8.99 -15.66
CA ALA A 156 21.17 9.89 -15.10
C ALA A 156 20.53 11.22 -14.67
N ALA A 157 21.32 12.09 -14.04
CA ALA A 157 20.89 13.41 -13.57
C ALA A 157 20.31 14.32 -14.68
N ASP A 158 20.75 14.14 -15.93
CA ASP A 158 20.28 14.88 -17.11
C ASP A 158 19.02 14.26 -17.75
N GLY A 159 18.49 13.19 -17.17
CA GLY A 159 17.34 12.44 -17.68
C GLY A 159 17.68 11.40 -18.74
N LEU A 160 18.93 11.31 -19.19
CA LEU A 160 19.35 10.29 -20.16
C LEU A 160 19.21 8.90 -19.55
N ALA A 161 18.66 7.97 -20.34
CA ALA A 161 18.54 6.58 -19.91
C ALA A 161 19.92 5.94 -19.70
N LEU A 162 20.10 5.29 -18.56
CA LEU A 162 21.28 4.49 -18.25
C LEU A 162 20.97 3.01 -18.45
N THR A 163 21.94 2.28 -18.98
CA THR A 163 21.84 0.82 -19.12
C THR A 163 22.22 0.14 -17.80
N THR A 164 21.32 -0.69 -17.29
CA THR A 164 21.66 -1.64 -16.23
C THR A 164 22.40 -2.83 -16.80
N GLU A 165 23.37 -3.34 -16.05
CA GLU A 165 24.07 -4.57 -16.42
C GLU A 165 23.09 -5.75 -16.44
N SER A 166 23.24 -6.67 -17.39
CA SER A 166 22.42 -7.88 -17.41
C SER A 166 22.70 -8.74 -16.17
N HIS A 167 21.80 -9.66 -15.81
CA HIS A 167 22.04 -10.55 -14.67
C HIS A 167 23.38 -11.31 -14.79
N ARG A 168 23.71 -11.79 -16.00
CA ARG A 168 24.98 -12.46 -16.27
C ARG A 168 26.18 -11.53 -16.09
N ASP A 169 26.08 -10.30 -16.59
CA ASP A 169 27.13 -9.29 -16.44
C ASP A 169 27.33 -8.89 -14.97
N CYS A 170 26.23 -8.77 -14.23
CA CYS A 170 26.24 -8.52 -12.80
C CYS A 170 26.95 -9.63 -12.03
N LEU A 171 26.66 -10.90 -12.33
CA LEU A 171 27.36 -12.04 -11.72
C LEU A 171 28.86 -12.04 -12.04
N ALA A 172 29.24 -11.71 -13.28
CA ALA A 172 30.65 -11.58 -13.66
C ALA A 172 31.35 -10.42 -12.91
N LEU A 173 30.66 -9.30 -12.70
CA LEU A 173 31.17 -8.18 -11.90
C LEU A 173 31.31 -8.55 -10.42
N VAL A 174 30.34 -9.26 -9.86
CA VAL A 174 30.40 -9.78 -8.48
C VAL A 174 31.58 -10.73 -8.32
N ALA A 175 31.76 -11.68 -9.24
CA ALA A 175 32.89 -12.60 -9.20
C ALA A 175 34.23 -11.88 -9.33
N SER A 176 34.34 -10.90 -10.23
CA SER A 176 35.54 -10.06 -10.36
C SER A 176 35.82 -9.27 -9.08
N MET A 177 34.78 -8.72 -8.46
CA MET A 177 34.88 -7.97 -7.21
C MET A 177 35.38 -8.85 -6.06
N VAL A 178 34.81 -10.06 -5.88
CA VAL A 178 35.29 -11.02 -4.87
C VAL A 178 36.75 -11.36 -5.12
N ARG A 179 37.12 -11.73 -6.36
CA ARG A 179 38.51 -12.06 -6.73
C ARG A 179 39.48 -10.95 -6.38
N VAL A 180 39.17 -9.72 -6.79
CA VAL A 180 40.03 -8.54 -6.59
C VAL A 180 40.18 -8.21 -5.11
N LEU A 181 39.11 -8.33 -4.32
CA LEU A 181 39.18 -8.10 -2.87
C LEU A 181 40.06 -9.15 -2.17
N VAL A 182 39.95 -10.42 -2.57
CA VAL A 182 40.79 -11.51 -2.04
C VAL A 182 42.25 -11.32 -2.45
N LEU A 183 42.55 -11.08 -3.74
CA LEU A 183 43.92 -10.80 -4.20
C LEU A 183 44.54 -9.58 -3.49
N ASN A 184 43.75 -8.51 -3.32
CA ASN A 184 44.20 -7.32 -2.60
C ASN A 184 44.43 -7.58 -1.10
N ALA A 185 43.75 -8.57 -0.51
CA ALA A 185 44.07 -9.04 0.83
C ALA A 185 45.46 -9.69 0.86
N TYR A 186 45.81 -10.49 -0.16
CA TYR A 186 47.12 -11.16 -0.30
C TYR A 186 48.26 -10.25 -0.77
N ARG A 187 48.03 -8.99 -1.14
CA ARG A 187 49.11 -8.06 -1.53
C ARG A 187 50.20 -7.89 -0.48
N GLY A 188 49.84 -7.95 0.80
CA GLY A 188 50.81 -7.96 1.91
C GLY A 188 51.74 -9.19 1.91
N HIS A 189 51.38 -10.22 1.15
CA HIS A 189 52.11 -11.47 0.96
C HIS A 189 52.72 -11.59 -0.45
N GLY A 190 52.77 -10.49 -1.23
CA GLY A 190 53.51 -10.42 -2.49
C GLY A 190 52.74 -10.79 -3.77
N LEU A 191 51.42 -11.02 -3.69
CA LEU A 191 50.58 -11.21 -4.89
C LEU A 191 50.09 -9.88 -5.47
N ASP A 192 50.17 -9.71 -6.79
CA ASP A 192 49.51 -8.61 -7.51
C ASP A 192 48.13 -9.02 -8.03
N VAL A 193 47.35 -8.05 -8.50
CA VAL A 193 45.98 -8.23 -9.03
C VAL A 193 45.96 -9.10 -10.30
N ASP A 194 47.10 -9.26 -10.95
CA ASP A 194 47.23 -10.07 -12.15
C ASP A 194 47.65 -11.53 -11.86
N ASP A 195 47.96 -11.85 -10.60
CA ASP A 195 48.36 -13.19 -10.18
C ASP A 195 47.14 -14.11 -9.98
N ASP A 196 47.42 -15.41 -9.95
CA ASP A 196 46.45 -16.42 -9.54
C ASP A 196 46.32 -16.51 -8.03
N LEU A 197 45.10 -16.80 -7.57
CA LEU A 197 44.84 -17.04 -6.16
C LEU A 197 45.51 -18.35 -5.70
N PRO A 198 45.97 -18.42 -4.45
CA PRO A 198 46.35 -19.69 -3.83
C PRO A 198 45.23 -20.75 -3.96
N PRO A 199 45.55 -22.05 -4.10
CA PRO A 199 44.55 -23.09 -4.38
C PRO A 199 43.40 -23.17 -3.37
N ASP A 200 43.69 -22.94 -2.09
CA ASP A 200 42.73 -22.86 -1.00
C ASP A 200 41.81 -21.63 -1.12
N ALA A 201 42.38 -20.45 -1.39
CA ALA A 201 41.60 -19.24 -1.65
C ALA A 201 40.72 -19.36 -2.90
N GLN A 202 41.20 -20.03 -3.94
CA GLN A 202 40.45 -20.29 -5.16
C GLN A 202 39.27 -21.25 -4.93
N ASP A 203 39.44 -22.27 -4.09
CA ASP A 203 38.34 -23.17 -3.70
C ASP A 203 37.26 -22.44 -2.89
N VAL A 204 37.67 -21.64 -1.90
CA VAL A 204 36.74 -20.83 -1.09
C VAL A 204 36.00 -19.80 -1.95
N GLU A 205 36.70 -19.11 -2.86
CA GLU A 205 36.07 -18.22 -3.84
C GLU A 205 35.02 -18.96 -4.68
N ARG A 206 35.38 -20.12 -5.25
CA ARG A 206 34.46 -20.90 -6.09
C ARG A 206 33.21 -21.32 -5.32
N ARG A 207 33.36 -21.79 -4.08
CA ARG A 207 32.24 -22.17 -3.21
C ARG A 207 31.37 -20.96 -2.86
N ALA A 208 31.97 -19.80 -2.59
CA ALA A 208 31.22 -18.57 -2.35
C ALA A 208 30.39 -18.15 -3.57
N LEU A 209 30.96 -18.22 -4.78
CA LEU A 209 30.25 -17.91 -6.02
C LEU A 209 29.13 -18.90 -6.32
N ASP A 210 29.33 -20.18 -6.07
CA ASP A 210 28.27 -21.18 -6.22
C ASP A 210 27.08 -20.87 -5.30
N LEU A 211 27.32 -20.49 -4.04
CA LEU A 211 26.25 -20.08 -3.11
C LEU A 211 25.52 -18.80 -3.57
N ILE A 212 26.21 -17.85 -4.19
CA ILE A 212 25.59 -16.65 -4.77
C ILE A 212 24.72 -17.01 -5.98
N ILE A 213 25.20 -17.88 -6.85
CA ILE A 213 24.53 -18.23 -8.11
C ILE A 213 23.35 -19.18 -7.87
N ASN A 214 23.57 -20.19 -7.04
CA ASN A 214 22.67 -21.28 -6.74
C ASN A 214 22.30 -21.28 -5.25
N PRO A 215 21.52 -20.29 -4.78
CA PRO A 215 21.07 -20.30 -3.40
C PRO A 215 20.23 -21.57 -3.16
N GLY A 216 20.62 -22.37 -2.18
CA GLY A 216 19.87 -23.54 -1.77
C GLY A 216 18.46 -23.18 -1.30
N ALA A 217 17.59 -24.20 -1.16
CA ALA A 217 16.30 -24.00 -0.51
C ALA A 217 16.53 -23.56 0.95
N ARG A 218 15.90 -22.45 1.36
CA ARG A 218 16.04 -21.89 2.71
C ARG A 218 14.75 -22.05 3.49
N GLU A 219 14.88 -22.30 4.79
CA GLU A 219 13.76 -22.34 5.72
C GLU A 219 13.18 -20.95 5.99
N ALA A 220 14.03 -19.92 6.04
CA ALA A 220 13.64 -18.54 6.29
C ALA A 220 14.46 -17.53 5.45
N PRO A 221 13.85 -16.42 4.98
CA PRO A 221 14.58 -15.32 4.36
C PRO A 221 15.61 -14.72 5.32
N GLY A 222 16.83 -14.46 4.83
CA GLY A 222 17.89 -13.78 5.58
C GLY A 222 18.68 -14.64 6.57
N VAL A 223 18.26 -15.88 6.86
CA VAL A 223 19.03 -16.81 7.70
C VAL A 223 19.95 -17.64 6.82
N LEU A 224 21.26 -17.58 7.11
CA LEU A 224 22.25 -18.42 6.43
C LEU A 224 22.19 -19.86 6.98
N THR A 225 22.35 -20.83 6.07
CA THR A 225 22.58 -22.23 6.43
C THR A 225 23.96 -22.41 7.04
N ARG A 226 24.18 -23.52 7.74
CA ARG A 226 25.50 -23.84 8.30
C ARG A 226 26.61 -23.83 7.25
N GLN A 227 26.34 -24.40 6.06
CA GLN A 227 27.30 -24.42 4.96
C GLN A 227 27.61 -22.99 4.45
N GLU A 228 26.60 -22.14 4.34
CA GLU A 228 26.78 -20.74 3.94
C GLU A 228 27.62 -19.97 4.97
N CYS A 229 27.35 -20.15 6.26
CA CYS A 229 28.16 -19.57 7.34
C CYS A 229 29.61 -20.03 7.30
N GLU A 230 29.85 -21.34 7.09
CA GLU A 230 31.20 -21.90 7.00
C GLU A 230 32.01 -21.29 5.85
N VAL A 231 31.40 -21.10 4.67
CA VAL A 231 32.07 -20.47 3.51
C VAL A 231 32.35 -18.99 3.76
N VAL A 232 31.39 -18.24 4.31
CA VAL A 232 31.57 -16.83 4.66
C VAL A 232 32.70 -16.66 5.68
N GLN A 233 32.74 -17.51 6.70
CA GLN A 233 33.79 -17.51 7.71
C GLN A 233 35.16 -17.85 7.09
N GLN A 234 35.25 -18.91 6.29
CA GLN A 234 36.48 -19.29 5.60
C GLN A 234 37.03 -18.15 4.75
N LEU A 235 36.17 -17.42 4.04
CA LEU A 235 36.56 -16.27 3.22
C LEU A 235 37.13 -15.11 4.06
N GLY A 236 36.53 -14.84 5.23
CA GLY A 236 37.01 -13.82 6.15
C GLY A 236 38.31 -14.20 6.86
N ASP A 237 38.53 -15.50 7.06
CA ASP A 237 39.67 -16.07 7.77
C ASP A 237 40.85 -16.44 6.85
N LEU A 238 40.73 -16.28 5.52
CA LEU A 238 41.85 -16.49 4.57
C LEU A 238 43.11 -15.72 4.98
N ILE A 239 42.93 -14.48 5.43
CA ILE A 239 44.00 -13.65 5.99
C ILE A 239 43.47 -12.98 7.27
N PRO A 240 43.70 -13.58 8.45
CA PRO A 240 43.15 -13.10 9.71
C PRO A 240 43.48 -11.62 9.95
N GLY A 241 42.45 -10.83 10.24
CA GLY A 241 42.59 -9.39 10.50
C GLY A 241 42.63 -8.48 9.25
N ASN A 242 42.63 -9.03 8.04
CA ASN A 242 42.62 -8.22 6.82
C ASN A 242 41.23 -7.66 6.51
N ASN A 243 41.12 -6.33 6.40
CA ASN A 243 39.85 -5.66 6.13
C ASN A 243 39.24 -5.98 4.75
N GLN A 244 40.05 -6.35 3.75
CA GLN A 244 39.57 -6.71 2.41
C GLN A 244 38.96 -8.11 2.40
N ALA A 245 39.58 -9.07 3.09
CA ALA A 245 39.00 -10.40 3.27
C ALA A 245 37.67 -10.33 4.03
N LYS A 246 37.60 -9.53 5.11
CA LYS A 246 36.34 -9.26 5.82
C LYS A 246 35.28 -8.61 4.92
N LEU A 247 35.65 -7.61 4.12
CA LEU A 247 34.72 -6.98 3.18
C LEU A 247 34.21 -7.96 2.13
N ALA A 248 35.06 -8.86 1.62
CA ALA A 248 34.67 -9.92 0.70
C ALA A 248 33.69 -10.91 1.36
N ALA A 249 33.95 -11.32 2.60
CA ALA A 249 33.06 -12.17 3.38
C ALA A 249 31.67 -11.54 3.58
N THR A 250 31.60 -10.29 4.04
CA THR A 250 30.32 -9.59 4.25
C THR A 250 29.58 -9.33 2.93
N LEU A 251 30.32 -9.06 1.85
CA LEU A 251 29.74 -8.94 0.50
C LEU A 251 29.09 -10.26 0.05
N VAL A 252 29.79 -11.37 0.22
CA VAL A 252 29.27 -12.69 -0.12
C VAL A 252 28.01 -12.97 0.72
N GLU A 253 28.08 -12.81 2.05
CA GLU A 253 26.93 -12.95 2.95
C GLU A 253 25.68 -12.21 2.46
N ALA A 254 25.81 -10.92 2.09
CA ALA A 254 24.71 -10.14 1.54
C ALA A 254 24.15 -10.76 0.25
N LEU A 255 25.03 -11.09 -0.71
CA LEU A 255 24.67 -11.57 -2.05
C LEU A 255 24.21 -13.03 -2.12
N ILE A 256 24.40 -13.84 -1.07
CA ILE A 256 23.77 -15.17 -1.04
C ILE A 256 22.24 -15.01 -0.92
N SER A 257 21.75 -14.03 -0.16
CA SER A 257 20.31 -13.80 0.07
C SER A 257 19.66 -12.79 -0.88
N GLN A 258 20.46 -11.93 -1.48
CA GLN A 258 20.01 -10.79 -2.26
C GLN A 258 20.60 -10.81 -3.68
N TYR A 259 19.94 -10.14 -4.61
CA TYR A 259 20.55 -9.76 -5.87
C TYR A 259 20.73 -8.24 -5.90
N VAL A 260 21.65 -7.79 -6.74
CA VAL A 260 21.99 -6.38 -6.91
C VAL A 260 21.73 -5.94 -8.34
N VAL A 261 21.22 -4.73 -8.52
CA VAL A 261 21.14 -4.08 -9.83
C VAL A 261 22.27 -3.08 -9.95
N ILE A 262 23.17 -3.31 -10.90
CA ILE A 262 24.37 -2.51 -11.13
C ILE A 262 24.18 -1.67 -12.39
N THR A 263 24.64 -0.42 -12.34
CA THR A 263 24.77 0.43 -13.52
C THR A 263 26.18 0.97 -13.63
N SER A 264 26.61 1.25 -14.87
CA SER A 264 27.87 1.91 -15.15
C SER A 264 27.66 3.39 -15.46
N VAL A 265 28.37 4.26 -14.75
CA VAL A 265 28.19 5.73 -14.84
C VAL A 265 29.53 6.46 -15.02
N PRO A 266 29.56 7.54 -15.83
CA PRO A 266 30.69 8.46 -15.80
C PRO A 266 30.67 9.24 -14.48
N VAL A 267 31.86 9.50 -13.90
CA VAL A 267 31.97 10.30 -12.67
C VAL A 267 32.27 11.75 -13.03
N PRO A 268 31.42 12.71 -12.64
CA PRO A 268 31.70 14.12 -12.83
C PRO A 268 32.90 14.59 -12.01
N ARG A 269 33.42 15.80 -12.30
CA ARG A 269 34.64 16.31 -11.67
C ARG A 269 34.48 16.58 -10.16
N ASP A 270 33.29 16.95 -9.74
CA ASP A 270 32.92 17.18 -8.34
C ASP A 270 32.75 15.87 -7.54
N GLY A 271 32.75 14.72 -8.21
CA GLY A 271 32.59 13.42 -7.59
C GLY A 271 31.16 13.08 -7.19
N VAL A 272 30.17 13.93 -7.51
CA VAL A 272 28.76 13.67 -7.18
C VAL A 272 28.05 13.08 -8.38
N VAL A 273 27.46 11.90 -8.20
CA VAL A 273 26.69 11.22 -9.24
C VAL A 273 25.25 11.09 -8.75
N SER A 274 24.30 11.68 -9.47
CA SER A 274 22.88 11.49 -9.19
C SER A 274 22.29 10.49 -10.19
N ILE A 275 21.63 9.46 -9.66
CA ILE A 275 20.99 8.41 -10.46
C ILE A 275 19.54 8.28 -10.00
N THR A 276 18.64 8.28 -10.96
CA THR A 276 17.21 8.08 -10.71
C THR A 276 16.79 6.73 -11.29
N TYR A 277 16.05 5.93 -10.53
CA TYR A 277 15.36 4.77 -11.08
C TYR A 277 13.87 4.81 -10.77
N GLU A 278 13.08 4.24 -11.68
CA GLU A 278 11.63 4.17 -11.62
C GLU A 278 11.20 2.71 -11.65
N GLN A 279 10.18 2.36 -10.89
CA GLN A 279 9.57 1.02 -10.89
C GLN A 279 8.11 1.09 -10.48
N THR A 280 7.33 0.11 -10.93
CA THR A 280 5.95 -0.08 -10.49
C THR A 280 5.93 -1.05 -9.32
N VAL A 281 5.41 -0.60 -8.17
CA VAL A 281 5.28 -1.43 -6.97
C VAL A 281 3.83 -1.82 -6.81
N ILE A 282 3.54 -3.12 -6.74
CA ILE A 282 2.20 -3.58 -6.41
C ILE A 282 2.03 -3.48 -4.89
N LEU A 283 1.00 -2.78 -4.44
CA LEU A 283 0.65 -2.74 -3.01
C LEU A 283 0.32 -4.16 -2.56
N SER A 284 1.21 -4.76 -1.78
CA SER A 284 0.92 -6.02 -1.11
C SER A 284 -0.24 -5.77 -0.15
N GLU A 285 -1.33 -6.54 -0.30
CA GLU A 285 -2.41 -6.49 0.68
C GLU A 285 -1.83 -6.99 1.99
N ASP A 286 -1.52 -6.05 2.87
CA ASP A 286 -0.85 -6.29 4.13
C ASP A 286 -1.60 -7.39 4.90
N ARG A 287 -1.01 -8.60 4.92
CA ARG A 287 -1.58 -9.77 5.64
C ARG A 287 -1.73 -9.45 7.13
N SER A 288 -1.00 -8.45 7.64
CA SER A 288 -1.08 -7.96 9.02
C SER A 288 -2.44 -7.34 9.37
N ALA A 289 -3.22 -6.83 8.40
CA ALA A 289 -4.60 -6.38 8.65
C ALA A 289 -5.52 -7.54 9.07
N ARG A 290 -5.11 -8.79 8.83
CA ARG A 290 -5.76 -10.01 9.33
C ARG A 290 -5.36 -10.34 10.77
N ALA A 291 -4.15 -9.94 11.18
CA ALA A 291 -3.61 -10.18 12.52
C ALA A 291 -4.10 -9.16 13.56
N SER A 292 -4.42 -7.93 13.15
CA SER A 292 -4.78 -6.84 14.07
C SER A 292 -6.20 -6.92 14.67
N GLY A 293 -6.82 -8.11 14.76
CA GLY A 293 -8.10 -8.37 15.46
C GLY A 293 -9.35 -7.61 14.97
N GLY A 294 -9.20 -6.72 13.98
CA GLY A 294 -10.29 -5.89 13.48
C GLY A 294 -11.22 -6.69 12.59
N SER A 295 -12.49 -6.80 13.01
CA SER A 295 -13.58 -7.57 12.37
C SER A 295 -13.37 -7.81 10.87
N GLY A 296 -12.90 -9.01 10.50
CA GLY A 296 -12.64 -9.37 9.11
C GLY A 296 -13.83 -9.07 8.18
N LEU A 297 -15.05 -9.10 8.72
CA LEU A 297 -16.28 -8.70 8.05
C LEU A 297 -16.25 -7.28 7.47
N LYS A 298 -15.73 -6.28 8.20
CA LYS A 298 -15.63 -4.89 7.71
C LYS A 298 -14.69 -4.79 6.50
N MET A 299 -13.59 -5.54 6.52
CA MET A 299 -12.64 -5.58 5.41
C MET A 299 -13.25 -6.32 4.21
N ILE A 300 -13.93 -7.44 4.44
CA ILE A 300 -14.68 -8.18 3.41
C ILE A 300 -15.72 -7.26 2.77
N LEU A 301 -16.52 -6.55 3.57
CA LEU A 301 -17.54 -5.63 3.09
C LEU A 301 -16.94 -4.47 2.28
N ARG A 302 -15.82 -3.89 2.73
CA ARG A 302 -15.08 -2.88 1.95
C ARG A 302 -14.62 -3.41 0.61
N ARG A 303 -14.11 -4.64 0.56
CA ARG A 303 -13.66 -5.27 -0.69
C ARG A 303 -14.84 -5.55 -1.62
N ALA A 304 -15.92 -6.13 -1.10
CA ALA A 304 -17.13 -6.46 -1.86
C ALA A 304 -17.79 -5.19 -2.43
N LEU A 305 -17.82 -4.10 -1.66
CA LEU A 305 -18.42 -2.84 -2.06
C LEU A 305 -17.46 -1.88 -2.79
N GLY A 306 -16.22 -2.29 -3.05
CA GLY A 306 -15.20 -1.42 -3.66
C GLY A 306 -14.77 -0.21 -2.83
N ALA A 307 -15.20 -0.09 -1.56
CA ALA A 307 -14.90 1.00 -0.65
C ALA A 307 -13.54 0.80 0.06
N ARG A 308 -12.47 0.65 -0.72
CA ARG A 308 -11.12 0.44 -0.19
C ARG A 308 -10.58 1.77 0.35
N PRO A 309 -10.08 1.83 1.59
CA PRO A 309 -9.34 3.00 2.05
C PRO A 309 -8.03 3.07 1.26
N ILE A 310 -7.63 4.27 0.85
CA ILE A 310 -6.30 4.50 0.27
C ILE A 310 -5.33 4.58 1.45
N VAL A 311 -4.77 3.43 1.78
CA VAL A 311 -3.70 3.29 2.77
C VAL A 311 -2.45 2.90 2.01
N VAL A 312 -1.48 3.80 2.00
CA VAL A 312 -0.17 3.56 1.39
C VAL A 312 0.78 3.22 2.52
N LYS A 313 1.31 2.01 2.50
CA LYS A 313 2.38 1.59 3.40
C LYS A 313 3.66 1.43 2.59
N VAL A 314 4.70 2.13 3.01
CA VAL A 314 6.00 2.13 2.34
C VAL A 314 7.05 1.68 3.35
N ARG A 315 7.88 0.71 2.98
CA ARG A 315 9.06 0.34 3.76
C ARG A 315 10.11 1.43 3.57
N VAL A 316 10.76 1.85 4.65
CA VAL A 316 11.83 2.87 4.56
C VAL A 316 13.20 2.23 4.38
N ASP A 317 13.29 1.22 3.51
CA ASP A 317 14.49 0.39 3.39
C ASP A 317 15.74 1.18 2.99
N ASN A 318 15.56 2.26 2.22
CA ASN A 318 16.67 3.11 1.83
C ASN A 318 17.06 4.16 2.89
N ALA A 319 16.27 4.35 3.95
CA ALA A 319 16.51 5.44 4.90
C ALA A 319 17.81 5.27 5.67
N TRP A 320 18.16 4.05 6.11
CA TRP A 320 19.44 3.76 6.78
C TRP A 320 20.60 3.54 5.80
N THR A 321 20.32 3.50 4.50
CA THR A 321 21.34 3.29 3.47
C THR A 321 21.96 4.60 2.99
N CYS A 322 21.61 5.73 3.59
CA CYS A 322 22.07 7.06 3.18
C CYS A 322 22.12 8.01 4.38
N ARG A 323 22.81 9.14 4.22
CA ARG A 323 22.89 10.16 5.28
C ARG A 323 21.62 10.99 5.38
N SER A 324 21.01 11.32 4.25
CA SER A 324 19.80 12.15 4.17
C SER A 324 18.71 11.48 3.32
N PHE A 325 17.60 11.14 3.95
CA PHE A 325 16.46 10.47 3.32
C PHE A 325 15.25 11.39 3.20
N HIS A 326 14.66 11.48 2.01
CA HIS A 326 13.37 12.12 1.77
C HIS A 326 12.40 11.12 1.16
N LEU A 327 11.16 11.14 1.62
CA LEU A 327 10.07 10.36 1.08
C LEU A 327 8.87 11.26 0.83
N ASP A 328 8.44 11.32 -0.42
CA ASP A 328 7.20 11.96 -0.84
C ASP A 328 6.19 10.90 -1.28
N VAL A 329 4.96 10.98 -0.79
CA VAL A 329 3.87 10.08 -1.19
C VAL A 329 2.68 10.92 -1.61
N THR A 330 2.36 10.89 -2.90
CA THR A 330 1.24 11.62 -3.48
C THR A 330 0.02 10.72 -3.57
N GLY A 331 -1.02 11.09 -2.81
CA GLY A 331 -2.32 10.46 -2.88
C GLY A 331 -3.09 10.86 -4.15
N PRO A 332 -4.18 10.14 -4.47
CA PRO A 332 -4.93 10.40 -5.69
C PRO A 332 -5.62 11.77 -5.68
N GLU A 333 -6.04 12.22 -6.86
CA GLU A 333 -6.78 13.48 -6.97
C GLU A 333 -8.11 13.43 -6.22
N GLY A 334 -8.48 14.55 -5.61
CA GLY A 334 -9.67 14.63 -4.75
C GLY A 334 -9.48 14.01 -3.35
N PHE A 335 -8.25 13.68 -2.95
CA PHE A 335 -7.93 13.19 -1.62
C PHE A 335 -7.00 14.15 -0.86
N TYR A 336 -7.06 14.09 0.47
CA TYR A 336 -6.15 14.78 1.37
C TYR A 336 -5.50 13.80 2.36
N LEU A 337 -4.32 14.17 2.84
CA LEU A 337 -3.59 13.41 3.83
C LEU A 337 -4.26 13.50 5.20
N GLY A 338 -4.97 12.44 5.56
CA GLY A 338 -5.75 12.36 6.77
C GLY A 338 -4.97 11.85 7.98
N ARG A 339 -4.06 10.89 7.79
CA ARG A 339 -3.20 10.35 8.86
C ARG A 339 -1.85 9.94 8.26
N GLN A 340 -0.80 10.12 9.05
CA GLN A 340 0.53 9.60 8.77
C GLN A 340 1.11 9.06 10.08
N ALA A 341 1.83 7.95 10.02
CA ALA A 341 2.50 7.33 11.17
C ALA A 341 3.64 6.42 10.70
N MET A 342 4.57 6.12 11.60
CA MET A 342 5.55 5.04 11.44
C MET A 342 5.11 3.82 12.25
N GLU A 343 5.42 2.63 11.75
CA GLU A 343 5.22 1.35 12.43
C GLU A 343 6.55 0.56 12.44
N PRO A 344 7.17 0.31 13.62
CA PRO A 344 6.75 0.78 14.95
C PRO A 344 6.83 2.31 15.09
N ASP A 345 6.29 2.85 16.18
CA ASP A 345 6.26 4.29 16.42
C ASP A 345 7.67 4.90 16.33
N ALA A 346 7.79 6.09 15.73
CA ALA A 346 9.08 6.70 15.45
C ALA A 346 9.86 7.07 16.72
N ALA A 347 9.19 7.49 17.79
CA ALA A 347 9.90 7.78 19.04
C ALA A 347 10.48 6.50 19.65
N VAL A 348 9.72 5.39 19.60
CA VAL A 348 10.16 4.08 20.11
C VAL A 348 11.31 3.54 19.27
N TRP A 349 11.19 3.55 17.94
CA TRP A 349 12.22 3.05 17.04
C TRP A 349 13.56 3.75 17.26
N PHE A 350 13.54 5.10 17.31
CA PHE A 350 14.75 5.90 17.48
C PHE A 350 15.31 5.80 18.90
N ALA A 351 14.48 5.59 19.93
CA ALA A 351 14.98 5.33 21.28
C ALA A 351 15.67 3.96 21.40
N GLU A 352 15.14 2.93 20.73
CA GLU A 352 15.68 1.57 20.78
C GLU A 352 16.94 1.37 19.91
N HIS A 353 17.07 2.15 18.84
CA HIS A 353 18.13 1.97 17.84
C HIS A 353 19.07 3.17 17.67
N GLY A 354 18.73 4.33 18.23
CA GLY A 354 19.53 5.56 18.11
C GLY A 354 20.68 5.68 19.11
N GLY A 355 21.09 4.60 19.77
CA GLY A 355 21.95 4.61 20.95
C GLY A 355 23.48 4.64 20.72
N ASP A 356 24.11 5.61 21.40
CA ASP A 356 25.38 5.58 22.15
C ASP A 356 26.73 5.32 21.47
N THR A 357 26.80 5.32 20.14
CA THR A 357 28.11 5.44 19.49
C THR A 357 28.50 6.92 19.42
N ILE A 358 29.54 7.31 20.17
CA ILE A 358 30.14 8.68 20.19
C ILE A 358 30.39 9.22 18.76
N GLU A 359 30.52 8.32 17.78
CA GLU A 359 30.83 8.64 16.38
C GLU A 359 29.63 8.96 15.48
N ARG A 360 28.38 8.69 15.90
CA ARG A 360 27.19 8.93 15.05
C ARG A 360 26.40 10.16 15.51
N PRO A 361 25.99 11.06 14.58
CA PRO A 361 25.11 12.17 14.92
C PRO A 361 23.77 11.65 15.45
N ASP A 362 23.11 12.44 16.31
CA ASP A 362 21.78 12.10 16.78
C ASP A 362 20.83 11.94 15.58
N PRO A 363 20.15 10.77 15.48
CA PRO A 363 19.28 10.48 14.36
C PRO A 363 18.09 11.44 14.39
N TYR A 364 17.78 12.05 13.24
CA TYR A 364 16.74 13.06 13.13
C TYR A 364 15.63 12.59 12.19
N TYR A 365 14.38 12.86 12.55
CA TYR A 365 13.26 12.65 11.64
C TYR A 365 12.22 13.75 11.76
N ARG A 366 11.48 13.97 10.67
CA ARG A 366 10.37 14.91 10.62
C ARG A 366 9.33 14.47 9.62
N PHE A 367 8.08 14.43 10.07
CA PHE A 367 6.94 14.43 9.17
C PHE A 367 6.53 15.87 8.84
N ARG A 368 6.27 16.14 7.57
CA ARG A 368 5.59 17.38 7.19
C ARG A 368 4.20 17.42 7.83
N ARG A 369 3.80 18.60 8.31
CA ARG A 369 2.47 18.78 8.92
C ARG A 369 1.36 18.46 7.90
N ARG A 370 0.25 17.92 8.40
CA ARG A 370 -1.00 17.77 7.62
C ARG A 370 -1.71 19.12 7.58
N LEU A 371 -1.90 19.63 6.39
CA LEU A 371 -2.46 20.93 6.02
C LEU A 371 -3.59 20.78 4.98
N GLY A 372 -4.24 19.61 4.91
CA GLY A 372 -5.24 19.32 3.89
C GLY A 372 -4.67 19.02 2.49
N GLN A 373 -3.34 18.95 2.34
CA GLN A 373 -2.68 18.63 1.08
C GLN A 373 -2.88 17.16 0.67
N ARG A 374 -2.73 16.88 -0.63
CA ARG A 374 -2.80 15.51 -1.19
C ARG A 374 -1.53 14.67 -1.07
N TYR A 375 -0.46 15.19 -0.46
CA TYR A 375 0.82 14.47 -0.36
C TYR A 375 1.34 14.41 1.08
N ALA A 376 2.04 13.33 1.40
CA ALA A 376 2.84 13.19 2.60
C ALA A 376 4.31 13.43 2.27
N HIS A 377 5.04 14.00 3.22
CA HIS A 377 6.48 14.15 3.14
C HIS A 377 7.11 13.73 4.47
N PHE A 378 8.07 12.82 4.40
CA PHE A 378 8.88 12.37 5.52
C PHE A 378 10.35 12.65 5.20
N TYR A 379 11.06 13.17 6.19
CA TYR A 379 12.49 13.42 6.12
C TYR A 379 13.16 12.73 7.29
N ALA A 380 14.29 12.07 7.04
CA ALA A 380 15.15 11.53 8.07
C ALA A 380 16.62 11.77 7.74
N ARG A 381 17.44 11.86 8.78
CA ARG A 381 18.89 11.94 8.70
C ARG A 381 19.48 10.92 9.66
N ASP A 382 20.51 10.22 9.19
CA ASP A 382 21.22 9.19 9.97
C ASP A 382 20.25 8.13 10.54
N PHE A 383 19.30 7.68 9.71
CA PHE A 383 18.24 6.77 10.13
C PHE A 383 18.85 5.44 10.62
N PRO A 384 18.47 4.93 11.81
CA PRO A 384 19.12 3.76 12.37
C PRO A 384 18.77 2.47 11.61
N GLU A 385 19.78 1.63 11.42
CA GLU A 385 19.67 0.34 10.74
C GLU A 385 18.94 -0.70 11.61
N PRO A 386 17.98 -1.46 11.07
CA PRO A 386 17.31 -2.55 11.80
C PRO A 386 18.31 -3.67 12.13
N LYS A 387 18.16 -4.34 13.27
CA LYS A 387 19.00 -5.50 13.59
C LYS A 387 18.59 -6.70 12.74
N PRO A 388 19.50 -7.68 12.51
CA PRO A 388 19.17 -8.90 11.77
C PRO A 388 17.93 -9.61 12.35
N GLY A 389 16.95 -9.89 11.49
CA GLY A 389 15.70 -10.57 11.86
C GLY A 389 14.59 -9.67 12.39
N GLU A 390 14.84 -8.39 12.65
CA GLU A 390 13.81 -7.44 13.05
C GLU A 390 12.90 -7.03 11.89
N LYS A 391 11.66 -6.63 12.21
CA LYS A 391 10.72 -6.12 11.21
C LYS A 391 11.17 -4.74 10.78
N HIS A 392 11.38 -4.57 9.48
CA HIS A 392 11.76 -3.29 8.90
C HIS A 392 10.67 -2.23 9.16
N PRO A 393 11.05 -0.99 9.52
CA PRO A 393 10.09 0.07 9.79
C PRO A 393 9.31 0.45 8.52
N GLN A 394 8.03 0.79 8.73
CA GLN A 394 7.12 1.15 7.66
C GLN A 394 6.44 2.49 7.94
N LEU A 395 6.26 3.29 6.91
CA LEU A 395 5.49 4.52 6.95
C LEU A 395 4.09 4.28 6.38
N GLY A 396 3.08 4.56 7.19
CA GLY A 396 1.66 4.40 6.84
C GLY A 396 1.00 5.76 6.61
N PHE A 397 0.50 5.98 5.40
CA PHE A 397 -0.22 7.17 4.99
C PHE A 397 -1.68 6.82 4.66
N HIS A 398 -2.62 7.53 5.27
CA HIS A 398 -4.04 7.38 5.02
C HIS A 398 -4.57 8.61 4.31
N PHE A 399 -5.06 8.42 3.10
CA PHE A 399 -5.70 9.46 2.31
C PHE A 399 -7.22 9.34 2.44
N TYR A 400 -7.88 10.48 2.69
CA TYR A 400 -9.33 10.60 2.77
C TYR A 400 -9.84 11.50 1.66
N GLU A 401 -11.07 11.25 1.22
CA GLU A 401 -11.69 12.05 0.17
C GLU A 401 -11.93 13.48 0.67
N ALA A 402 -11.56 14.47 -0.16
CA ALA A 402 -11.80 15.87 0.11
C ALA A 402 -13.32 16.19 0.01
N PRO A 403 -13.90 16.97 0.94
CA PRO A 403 -15.27 17.47 0.81
C PRO A 403 -15.42 18.34 -0.46
N PRO A 404 -16.59 18.33 -1.12
CA PRO A 404 -17.85 17.67 -0.78
C PRO A 404 -17.99 16.27 -1.41
N GLY A 405 -17.04 15.35 -1.18
CA GLY A 405 -16.98 14.00 -1.76
C GLY A 405 -18.18 13.05 -1.55
N SER A 406 -17.94 11.74 -1.59
CA SER A 406 -18.97 10.69 -1.60
C SER A 406 -19.95 10.74 -0.41
N ASP A 407 -19.46 11.12 0.78
CA ASP A 407 -20.32 11.27 1.95
C ASP A 407 -21.36 12.40 1.76
N PHE A 408 -21.01 13.53 1.13
CA PHE A 408 -21.97 14.62 0.85
C PHE A 408 -23.03 14.18 -0.16
N ARG A 409 -22.63 13.51 -1.24
CA ARG A 409 -23.57 12.98 -2.25
C ARG A 409 -24.56 12.00 -1.63
N ALA A 410 -24.07 11.13 -0.74
CA ALA A 410 -24.92 10.22 0.02
C ALA A 410 -25.84 10.95 1.01
N SER A 411 -25.34 12.00 1.66
CA SER A 411 -26.16 12.89 2.51
C SER A 411 -27.30 13.53 1.74
N LEU A 412 -27.03 14.12 0.57
CA LEU A 412 -28.05 14.75 -0.26
C LEU A 412 -29.13 13.74 -0.67
N ALA A 413 -28.73 12.56 -1.18
CA ALA A 413 -29.67 11.51 -1.56
C ALA A 413 -30.51 11.03 -0.36
N ALA A 414 -29.89 10.83 0.81
CA ALA A 414 -30.58 10.42 2.01
C ALA A 414 -31.60 11.47 2.48
N VAL A 415 -31.23 12.76 2.50
CA VAL A 415 -32.14 13.86 2.86
C VAL A 415 -33.32 13.96 1.90
N CYS A 416 -33.07 13.90 0.58
CA CYS A 416 -34.15 13.88 -0.42
C CYS A 416 -35.09 12.69 -0.19
N THR A 417 -34.56 11.53 0.20
CA THR A 417 -35.38 10.36 0.54
C THR A 417 -36.25 10.59 1.76
N VAL A 418 -35.73 11.21 2.83
CA VAL A 418 -36.53 11.58 4.00
C VAL A 418 -37.70 12.45 3.59
N LEU A 419 -37.44 13.52 2.82
CA LEU A 419 -38.46 14.48 2.42
C LEU A 419 -39.55 13.82 1.58
N LEU A 420 -39.18 13.01 0.58
CA LEU A 420 -40.15 12.35 -0.30
C LEU A 420 -40.99 11.30 0.44
N VAL A 421 -40.36 10.49 1.30
CA VAL A 421 -41.06 9.48 2.11
C VAL A 421 -41.99 10.16 3.12
N TRP A 422 -41.54 11.24 3.76
CA TRP A 422 -42.35 12.00 4.71
C TRP A 422 -43.54 12.70 4.05
N LEU A 423 -43.32 13.44 2.95
CA LEU A 423 -44.39 14.14 2.23
C LEU A 423 -45.44 13.15 1.70
N THR A 424 -44.99 12.01 1.15
CA THR A 424 -45.92 10.98 0.67
C THR A 424 -46.66 10.35 1.83
N GLY A 425 -45.98 10.01 2.94
CA GLY A 425 -46.60 9.47 4.14
C GLY A 425 -47.65 10.43 4.73
N LEU A 426 -47.37 11.72 4.77
CA LEU A 426 -48.29 12.75 5.26
C LEU A 426 -49.53 12.87 4.36
N ALA A 427 -49.32 12.91 3.03
CA ALA A 427 -50.41 12.96 2.05
C ALA A 427 -51.27 11.68 2.09
N VAL A 428 -50.64 10.53 2.39
CA VAL A 428 -51.30 9.24 2.60
C VAL A 428 -52.13 9.24 3.87
N SER A 429 -51.60 9.77 4.97
CA SER A 429 -52.24 9.83 6.29
C SER A 429 -53.43 10.78 6.35
N ASN A 430 -53.32 11.95 5.74
CA ASN A 430 -54.38 12.98 5.77
C ASN A 430 -55.53 12.73 4.77
N ASP A 431 -55.52 11.58 4.08
CA ASP A 431 -56.45 11.29 2.97
C ASP A 431 -56.53 12.42 1.92
N ALA A 432 -55.53 13.31 1.88
CA ALA A 432 -55.40 14.38 0.90
C ALA A 432 -55.26 13.83 -0.53
N LEU A 433 -54.74 12.61 -0.65
CA LEU A 433 -54.68 11.83 -1.89
C LEU A 433 -56.00 11.09 -2.21
N SER A 434 -56.88 10.93 -1.23
CA SER A 434 -58.12 10.13 -1.31
C SER A 434 -59.36 11.01 -1.59
N ALA A 435 -59.32 12.31 -1.25
CA ALA A 435 -60.50 13.19 -1.18
C ALA A 435 -60.91 13.89 -2.49
N GLY A 436 -60.43 13.46 -3.67
CA GLY A 436 -60.95 13.96 -4.96
C GLY A 436 -59.91 14.33 -6.02
N ALA A 437 -58.63 14.40 -5.66
CA ALA A 437 -57.56 14.35 -6.64
C ALA A 437 -57.29 12.86 -6.93
N SER A 438 -58.01 12.26 -7.87
CA SER A 438 -57.62 10.97 -8.42
C SER A 438 -56.26 11.13 -9.07
N LEU A 439 -55.19 11.00 -8.29
CA LEU A 439 -53.85 10.74 -8.78
C LEU A 439 -53.86 9.31 -9.34
N GLY A 440 -54.58 9.10 -10.43
CA GLY A 440 -54.34 8.00 -11.37
C GLY A 440 -53.00 8.17 -12.09
N SER A 441 -52.09 8.97 -11.53
CA SER A 441 -50.76 9.19 -12.05
C SER A 441 -49.78 8.44 -11.15
N ASP A 442 -48.95 7.61 -11.76
CA ASP A 442 -47.82 6.94 -11.13
C ASP A 442 -46.71 7.90 -10.66
N VAL A 443 -46.96 9.22 -10.69
CA VAL A 443 -46.01 10.29 -10.36
C VAL A 443 -45.45 10.16 -8.95
N PRO A 444 -46.22 9.95 -7.86
CA PRO A 444 -45.63 9.80 -6.53
C PRO A 444 -44.76 8.54 -6.41
N ALA A 445 -45.14 7.45 -7.08
CA ALA A 445 -44.33 6.24 -7.14
C ALA A 445 -43.00 6.50 -7.88
N LEU A 446 -43.05 7.20 -9.01
CA LEU A 446 -41.87 7.60 -9.77
C LEU A 446 -40.96 8.53 -8.96
N LEU A 447 -41.52 9.53 -8.28
CA LEU A 447 -40.79 10.45 -7.41
C LEU A 447 -40.10 9.71 -6.26
N LEU A 448 -40.79 8.76 -5.63
CA LEU A 448 -40.20 7.90 -4.57
C LEU A 448 -39.09 6.98 -5.11
N ALA A 449 -39.11 6.63 -6.39
CA ALA A 449 -38.04 5.86 -7.02
C ALA A 449 -36.82 6.72 -7.41
N LEU A 450 -36.95 8.04 -7.56
CA LEU A 450 -35.86 8.92 -7.98
C LEU A 450 -34.62 8.84 -7.06
N PRO A 451 -34.73 8.84 -5.72
CA PRO A 451 -33.55 8.69 -4.87
C PRO A 451 -32.87 7.33 -5.02
N ALA A 452 -33.61 6.26 -5.34
CA ALA A 452 -33.02 4.97 -5.69
C ALA A 452 -32.24 5.04 -7.02
N ILE A 453 -32.78 5.69 -8.04
CA ILE A 453 -32.10 5.90 -9.33
C ILE A 453 -30.86 6.77 -9.14
N ALA A 454 -30.98 7.86 -8.38
CA ALA A 454 -29.87 8.74 -8.04
C ALA A 454 -28.81 7.98 -7.23
N ALA A 455 -29.22 7.16 -6.25
CA ALA A 455 -28.31 6.33 -5.48
C ALA A 455 -27.55 5.31 -6.36
N GLY A 456 -28.27 4.67 -7.29
CA GLY A 456 -27.71 3.76 -8.28
C GLY A 456 -26.74 4.44 -9.24
N ARG A 457 -27.05 5.66 -9.72
CA ARG A 457 -26.20 6.39 -10.68
C ARG A 457 -25.00 7.07 -10.02
N LEU A 458 -25.21 7.75 -8.89
CA LEU A 458 -24.14 8.40 -8.10
C LEU A 458 -23.23 7.37 -7.42
N GLY A 459 -23.81 6.26 -6.98
CA GLY A 459 -23.07 5.07 -6.52
C GLY A 459 -22.53 4.22 -7.67
N GLY A 460 -22.97 4.44 -8.91
CA GLY A 460 -22.64 3.61 -10.06
C GLY A 460 -21.54 4.17 -10.94
N GLY A 461 -21.31 5.50 -10.92
CA GLY A 461 -20.36 6.25 -11.76
C GLY A 461 -19.37 5.34 -12.50
N LEU A 462 -19.74 4.97 -13.73
CA LEU A 462 -19.23 3.83 -14.51
C LEU A 462 -17.79 4.00 -15.03
N GLY A 463 -17.06 5.01 -14.56
CA GLY A 463 -15.63 5.10 -14.81
C GLY A 463 -14.92 4.07 -13.94
N LEU A 464 -14.28 3.07 -14.57
CA LEU A 464 -13.36 2.14 -13.90
C LEU A 464 -12.27 2.89 -13.11
N GLN A 465 -11.92 4.11 -13.55
CA GLN A 465 -10.95 4.99 -12.91
C GLN A 465 -11.43 5.64 -11.59
N GLY A 466 -12.75 5.65 -11.29
CA GLY A 466 -13.29 6.34 -10.09
C GLY A 466 -13.75 5.42 -8.95
N ARG A 467 -13.63 4.10 -9.11
CA ARG A 467 -14.18 3.12 -8.13
C ARG A 467 -13.34 2.96 -6.87
N SER A 468 -12.04 3.27 -6.91
CA SER A 468 -11.09 2.84 -5.89
C SER A 468 -11.14 3.58 -4.55
N ALA A 469 -12.00 4.59 -4.39
CA ALA A 469 -11.80 5.52 -3.28
C ALA A 469 -13.08 6.08 -2.63
N ARG A 470 -14.17 5.30 -2.63
CA ARG A 470 -15.41 5.71 -1.97
C ARG A 470 -15.40 5.42 -0.47
N SER A 471 -16.04 6.29 0.29
CA SER A 471 -16.30 6.05 1.71
C SER A 471 -17.28 4.88 1.89
N LEU A 472 -16.92 3.88 2.72
CA LEU A 472 -17.81 2.75 3.02
C LEU A 472 -19.17 3.21 3.57
N SER A 473 -19.19 4.27 4.38
CA SER A 473 -20.44 4.84 4.91
C SER A 473 -21.33 5.40 3.81
N ALA A 474 -20.74 6.10 2.83
CA ALA A 474 -21.48 6.63 1.70
C ALA A 474 -22.14 5.49 0.92
N VAL A 475 -21.40 4.42 0.62
CA VAL A 475 -21.95 3.26 -0.09
C VAL A 475 -23.08 2.59 0.69
N LEU A 476 -22.90 2.36 2.00
CA LEU A 476 -23.95 1.78 2.84
C LEU A 476 -25.18 2.68 2.96
N SER A 477 -24.98 3.99 3.07
CA SER A 477 -26.08 4.96 3.13
C SER A 477 -26.85 5.03 1.81
N MET A 478 -26.16 4.89 0.67
CA MET A 478 -26.79 4.81 -0.65
C MET A 478 -27.59 3.51 -0.84
N ILE A 479 -27.07 2.38 -0.36
CA ILE A 479 -27.82 1.10 -0.35
C ILE A 479 -29.07 1.23 0.53
N ALA A 480 -28.95 1.79 1.74
CA ALA A 480 -30.09 2.02 2.61
C ALA A 480 -31.12 2.95 1.95
N THR A 481 -30.67 4.05 1.34
CA THR A 481 -31.51 4.97 0.57
C THR A 481 -32.27 4.26 -0.55
N PHE A 482 -31.57 3.42 -1.32
CA PHE A 482 -32.17 2.62 -2.38
C PHE A 482 -33.26 1.69 -1.85
N LEU A 483 -32.97 0.92 -0.79
CA LEU A 483 -33.93 -0.03 -0.22
C LEU A 483 -35.16 0.66 0.39
N ILE A 484 -34.97 1.79 1.09
CA ILE A 484 -36.07 2.59 1.65
C ILE A 484 -36.96 3.13 0.53
N SER A 485 -36.36 3.64 -0.55
CA SER A 485 -37.08 4.17 -1.71
C SER A 485 -37.91 3.09 -2.43
N VAL A 486 -37.32 1.90 -2.64
CA VAL A 486 -38.02 0.75 -3.23
C VAL A 486 -39.16 0.28 -2.34
N ALA A 487 -38.94 0.20 -1.03
CA ALA A 487 -39.98 -0.17 -0.07
C ALA A 487 -41.13 0.86 -0.08
N ALA A 488 -40.82 2.16 0.00
CA ALA A 488 -41.81 3.23 -0.04
C ALA A 488 -42.65 3.20 -1.33
N THR A 489 -41.98 3.05 -2.49
CA THR A 489 -42.64 2.92 -3.80
C THR A 489 -43.55 1.70 -3.84
N THR A 490 -43.06 0.55 -3.38
CA THR A 490 -43.84 -0.70 -3.34
C THR A 490 -45.06 -0.57 -2.43
N PHE A 491 -44.91 0.03 -1.25
CA PHE A 491 -46.03 0.28 -0.34
C PHE A 491 -47.07 1.22 -0.94
N PHE A 492 -46.63 2.28 -1.63
CA PHE A 492 -47.52 3.19 -2.34
C PHE A 492 -48.32 2.47 -3.43
N ILE A 493 -47.67 1.69 -4.29
CA ILE A 493 -48.32 0.92 -5.37
C ILE A 493 -49.30 -0.10 -4.79
N LEU A 494 -48.90 -0.88 -3.79
CA LEU A 494 -49.76 -1.90 -3.17
C LEU A 494 -51.00 -1.29 -2.52
N ARG A 495 -50.86 -0.12 -1.89
CA ARG A 495 -52.01 0.63 -1.34
C ARG A 495 -52.98 1.02 -2.46
N ASN A 496 -52.47 1.61 -3.54
CA ASN A 496 -53.30 2.07 -4.65
C ASN A 496 -53.95 0.92 -5.42
N ALA A 497 -53.30 -0.25 -5.49
CA ALA A 497 -53.86 -1.46 -6.09
C ALA A 497 -55.01 -2.10 -5.29
N GLY A 498 -55.46 -1.47 -4.20
CA GLY A 498 -56.54 -1.99 -3.36
C GLY A 498 -56.12 -3.19 -2.48
N ASN A 499 -54.85 -3.58 -2.52
CA ASN A 499 -54.32 -4.64 -1.67
C ASN A 499 -54.21 -4.13 -0.22
N ARG A 500 -55.27 -4.38 0.55
CA ARG A 500 -55.28 -4.11 1.99
C ARG A 500 -54.36 -5.12 2.67
N LEU A 501 -53.08 -4.79 2.83
CA LEU A 501 -52.19 -5.45 3.77
C LEU A 501 -52.62 -5.00 5.18
N PRO A 502 -53.52 -5.73 5.87
CA PRO A 502 -54.28 -5.19 7.00
C PRO A 502 -53.38 -4.80 8.17
N ARG A 503 -52.23 -5.47 8.26
CA ARG A 503 -51.24 -5.31 9.32
C ARG A 503 -50.23 -4.19 9.08
N LEU A 504 -50.03 -3.76 7.83
CA LEU A 504 -49.08 -2.68 7.48
C LEU A 504 -49.80 -1.34 7.28
N ASN A 505 -51.09 -1.37 6.96
CA ASN A 505 -51.97 -0.19 6.91
C ASN A 505 -52.57 0.18 8.27
N GLY A 506 -52.19 -0.52 9.34
CA GLY A 506 -52.63 -0.23 10.70
C GLY A 506 -52.30 1.20 11.08
N ALA A 507 -53.29 1.91 11.62
CA ALA A 507 -53.03 3.17 12.29
C ALA A 507 -52.16 2.90 13.52
N LEU A 508 -51.25 3.82 13.81
CA LEU A 508 -50.62 3.92 15.11
C LEU A 508 -51.69 4.14 16.19
N PRO A 509 -51.40 3.83 17.46
CA PRO A 509 -52.28 4.21 18.57
C PRO A 509 -52.70 5.68 18.45
N GLN A 510 -53.96 6.02 18.75
CA GLN A 510 -54.59 7.33 18.44
C GLN A 510 -53.84 8.58 18.94
N HIS A 511 -52.86 8.43 19.84
CA HIS A 511 -52.03 9.49 20.40
C HIS A 511 -50.61 9.55 19.81
N LEU A 512 -50.23 8.62 18.93
CA LEU A 512 -48.91 8.53 18.33
C LEU A 512 -48.98 8.94 16.86
N SER A 513 -48.30 10.03 16.52
CA SER A 513 -47.97 10.36 15.14
C SER A 513 -46.47 10.63 15.05
N VAL A 514 -45.87 10.19 13.94
CA VAL A 514 -44.47 10.51 13.64
C VAL A 514 -44.48 11.61 12.58
N LEU A 515 -44.19 12.85 13.00
CA LEU A 515 -44.19 14.03 12.11
C LEU A 515 -45.52 14.20 11.34
N GLY A 516 -46.66 13.96 12.01
CA GLY A 516 -48.00 14.04 11.42
C GLY A 516 -48.44 12.79 10.63
N VAL A 517 -47.62 11.73 10.58
CA VAL A 517 -47.98 10.46 9.94
C VAL A 517 -48.48 9.47 10.99
N ASP A 518 -49.73 9.04 10.81
CA ASP A 518 -50.45 8.10 11.68
C ASP A 518 -50.38 6.65 11.18
N ARG A 519 -49.90 6.39 9.96
CA ARG A 519 -49.77 5.03 9.40
C ARG A 519 -48.45 4.40 9.80
N ALA A 520 -48.52 3.24 10.45
CA ALA A 520 -47.34 2.59 11.05
C ALA A 520 -46.21 2.31 10.02
N ALA A 521 -46.53 1.79 8.83
CA ALA A 521 -45.51 1.49 7.81
C ALA A 521 -44.77 2.75 7.32
N TRP A 522 -45.49 3.85 7.10
CA TRP A 522 -44.88 5.13 6.68
C TRP A 522 -44.08 5.76 7.81
N ALA A 523 -44.58 5.71 9.04
CA ALA A 523 -43.84 6.16 10.22
C ALA A 523 -42.51 5.40 10.38
N VAL A 524 -42.51 4.08 10.20
CA VAL A 524 -41.27 3.28 10.21
C VAL A 524 -40.32 3.72 9.09
N LEU A 525 -40.79 3.85 7.85
CA LEU A 525 -39.94 4.30 6.73
C LEU A 525 -39.35 5.69 6.95
N ILE A 526 -40.11 6.63 7.53
CA ILE A 526 -39.64 7.98 7.87
C ILE A 526 -38.53 7.90 8.91
N VAL A 527 -38.72 7.14 9.99
CA VAL A 527 -37.69 6.95 11.03
C VAL A 527 -36.41 6.38 10.43
N LEU A 528 -36.52 5.43 9.51
CA LEU A 528 -35.36 4.82 8.84
C LEU A 528 -34.65 5.77 7.89
N ALA A 529 -35.41 6.50 7.08
CA ALA A 529 -34.87 7.51 6.19
C ALA A 529 -34.14 8.59 7.01
N ALA A 530 -34.79 9.11 8.05
CA ALA A 530 -34.24 10.13 8.94
C ALA A 530 -32.99 9.63 9.67
N GLY A 531 -33.02 8.42 10.22
CA GLY A 531 -31.86 7.81 10.88
C GLY A 531 -30.66 7.65 9.94
N ASN A 532 -30.88 7.18 8.71
CA ASN A 532 -29.83 7.10 7.70
C ASN A 532 -29.27 8.49 7.33
N ALA A 533 -30.15 9.45 7.06
CA ALA A 533 -29.77 10.82 6.69
C ALA A 533 -28.98 11.51 7.81
N LEU A 534 -29.45 11.46 9.06
CA LEU A 534 -28.75 12.02 10.21
C LEU A 534 -27.36 11.40 10.38
N ALA A 535 -27.25 10.07 10.26
CA ALA A 535 -25.98 9.38 10.41
C ALA A 535 -24.94 9.78 9.35
N ILE A 536 -25.35 9.87 8.08
CA ILE A 536 -24.43 10.25 7.00
C ILE A 536 -24.12 11.76 7.01
N CYS A 537 -25.11 12.62 7.27
CA CYS A 537 -24.92 14.07 7.42
C CYS A 537 -23.97 14.41 8.57
N TYR A 538 -24.16 13.80 9.74
CA TYR A 538 -23.25 13.98 10.87
C TYR A 538 -21.80 13.63 10.47
N ARG A 539 -21.61 12.49 9.80
CA ARG A 539 -20.29 12.05 9.36
C ARG A 539 -19.67 13.00 8.32
N TRP A 540 -20.46 13.46 7.35
CA TRP A 540 -20.03 14.45 6.37
C TRP A 540 -19.59 15.76 7.05
N ILE A 541 -20.38 16.28 8.00
CA ILE A 541 -20.04 17.49 8.77
C ILE A 541 -18.73 17.30 9.53
N VAL A 542 -18.57 16.19 10.26
CA VAL A 542 -17.34 15.91 11.02
C VAL A 542 -16.12 15.85 10.08
N ARG A 543 -16.23 15.17 8.94
CA ARG A 543 -15.13 15.09 7.96
C ARG A 543 -14.80 16.43 7.34
N THR A 544 -15.81 17.23 7.03
CA THR A 544 -15.65 18.58 6.49
C THR A 544 -14.95 19.47 7.51
N ARG A 545 -15.38 19.48 8.77
CA ARG A 545 -14.70 20.22 9.85
C ARG A 545 -13.24 19.79 10.06
N ILE A 546 -12.94 18.49 9.97
CA ILE A 546 -11.55 18.00 10.07
C ILE A 546 -10.73 18.51 8.89
N TYR A 547 -11.27 18.45 7.67
CA TYR A 547 -10.61 18.97 6.48
C TYR A 547 -10.36 20.48 6.59
N ASP A 548 -11.39 21.26 6.91
CA ASP A 548 -11.31 22.72 7.07
C ASP A 548 -10.29 23.11 8.14
N PHE A 549 -10.27 22.39 9.26
CA PHE A 549 -9.28 22.58 10.33
C PHE A 549 -7.85 22.27 9.86
N LEU A 550 -7.65 21.29 8.99
CA LEU A 550 -6.33 21.01 8.44
C LEU A 550 -5.95 22.07 7.40
N ALA A 551 -6.87 22.47 6.52
CA ALA A 551 -6.65 23.43 5.46
C ALA A 551 -6.43 24.87 5.96
N SER A 552 -7.00 25.23 7.11
CA SER A 552 -6.84 26.56 7.72
C SER A 552 -5.52 26.75 8.48
N ARG A 553 -4.74 25.68 8.68
CA ARG A 553 -3.45 25.77 9.36
C ARG A 553 -2.43 26.49 8.47
N PRO A 554 -1.66 27.46 9.01
CA PRO A 554 -0.62 28.11 8.24
C PRO A 554 0.46 27.09 7.84
N PRO A 555 1.01 27.19 6.61
CA PRO A 555 2.22 26.46 6.25
C PRO A 555 3.34 26.96 7.17
N SER A 556 3.78 26.11 8.09
CA SER A 556 4.81 26.47 9.07
C SER A 556 6.09 26.91 8.36
N GLY A 557 6.45 28.17 8.59
CA GLY A 557 7.55 28.93 7.97
C GLY A 557 7.52 30.41 8.42
N VAL A 558 6.39 30.87 8.98
CA VAL A 558 6.30 32.08 9.82
C VAL A 558 6.08 31.63 11.26
N GLU A 559 7.06 30.98 11.87
CA GLU A 559 7.22 31.12 13.31
C GLU A 559 7.92 32.47 13.45
N GLN A 560 7.17 33.50 13.86
CA GLN A 560 7.75 34.77 14.29
C GLN A 560 8.74 34.42 15.41
N GLY A 561 10.03 34.57 15.11
CA GLY A 561 11.08 34.60 16.13
C GLY A 561 10.91 35.81 17.03
#